data_AF-A0A6M3Y458-F1
#
_entry.id   AF-A0A6M3Y458-F1
#
_cell.length_a   1.000
_cell.length_b   1.000
_cell.length_c   1.000
_cell.angle_alpha   90.00
_cell.angle_beta   90.00
_cell.angle_gamma   90.00
#
_symmetry.space_group_name_H-M   'P 1'
#
loop_
_entity.id
_entity.type
_entity.pdbx_description
1 polymer ?
#
loop_
_entity_poly.entity_id
_entity_poly.type
_entity_poly.pdbx_seq_one_letter_code
_entity_poly.pdbx_strand_id
1 'polypeptide(L)'
;MALRIRKDGRVLCAAMHLKEPGDTYIDDTLHYEMSAVHKALVTEEHEQHQHRGEWWWAGNVPTGIIIAPYYLKPKENNYENS
;
A
#
# COMPACT_ATOMS: atom_id res chain seq x y z
N MET A 1 -2.59 6.16 -7.02
CA MET A 1 -1.11 6.12 -7.15
C MET A 1 -0.68 4.71 -7.51
N ALA A 2 0.04 4.48 -8.60
CA ALA A 2 0.51 3.15 -8.99
C ALA A 2 1.64 2.64 -8.10
N LEU A 3 1.84 1.31 -8.11
CA LEU A 3 2.90 0.62 -7.37
C LEU A 3 3.82 -0.19 -8.29
N ARG A 4 4.99 -0.54 -7.74
CA ARG A 4 5.93 -1.52 -8.29
C ARG A 4 6.19 -2.58 -7.23
N ILE A 5 5.97 -3.84 -7.58
CA ILE A 5 6.44 -4.98 -6.79
C ILE A 5 7.79 -5.40 -7.33
N ARG A 6 8.83 -5.26 -6.51
CA ARG A 6 10.18 -5.71 -6.79
C ARG A 6 10.26 -7.24 -6.74
N LYS A 7 11.25 -7.84 -7.39
CA LYS A 7 11.50 -9.29 -7.32
C LYS A 7 11.75 -9.82 -5.91
N ASP A 8 12.25 -8.96 -5.02
CA ASP A 8 12.46 -9.28 -3.61
C ASP A 8 11.18 -9.14 -2.75
N GLY A 9 10.05 -8.79 -3.36
CA GLY A 9 8.76 -8.67 -2.72
C GLY A 9 8.45 -7.28 -2.14
N ARG A 10 9.38 -6.31 -2.20
CA ARG A 10 9.09 -4.94 -1.76
C ARG A 10 8.02 -4.29 -2.65
N VAL A 11 7.07 -3.61 -2.03
CA VAL A 11 6.00 -2.89 -2.71
C VAL A 11 6.26 -1.40 -2.60
N LEU A 12 6.44 -0.72 -3.73
CA LEU A 12 6.97 0.63 -3.82
C LEU A 12 6.05 1.54 -4.62
N CYS A 13 5.92 2.80 -4.21
CA CYS A 13 5.27 3.84 -4.99
C CYS A 13 5.99 4.00 -6.35
N ALA A 14 5.24 3.82 -7.44
CA ALA A 14 5.80 3.87 -8.78
C ALA A 14 6.23 5.28 -9.23
N ALA A 15 5.70 6.31 -8.57
CA ALA A 15 6.07 7.72 -8.81
C ALA A 15 7.37 8.12 -8.09
N MET A 16 7.72 7.44 -7.00
CA MET A 16 8.91 7.75 -6.19
C MET A 16 10.11 6.87 -6.56
N HIS A 17 9.84 5.68 -7.11
CA HIS A 17 10.86 4.69 -7.41
C HIS A 17 10.90 4.38 -8.90
N LEU A 18 12.10 4.40 -9.49
CA LEU A 18 12.32 4.05 -10.89
C LEU A 18 11.93 2.59 -11.16
N LYS A 19 11.61 2.27 -12.40
CA LYS A 19 11.38 0.88 -12.81
C LYS A 19 12.70 0.10 -12.78
N GLU A 20 12.64 -1.14 -12.31
CA GLU A 20 13.75 -2.10 -12.33
C GLU A 20 13.36 -3.35 -13.16
N PRO A 21 14.34 -4.06 -13.76
CA PRO A 21 14.07 -5.26 -14.53
C PRO A 21 13.34 -6.36 -13.74
N GLY A 22 12.12 -6.67 -14.18
CA GLY A 22 11.22 -7.66 -13.60
C GLY A 22 10.43 -7.18 -12.39
N ASP A 23 10.28 -5.86 -12.24
CA ASP A 23 9.16 -5.29 -11.50
C ASP A 23 7.82 -5.78 -12.06
N THR A 24 6.87 -6.03 -11.18
CA THR A 24 5.45 -6.06 -11.54
C THR A 24 4.84 -4.70 -11.27
N TYR A 25 4.21 -4.10 -12.28
CA TYR A 25 3.51 -2.84 -12.15
C TYR A 25 2.06 -3.09 -11.70
N ILE A 26 1.60 -2.33 -10.72
CA ILE A 26 0.20 -2.29 -10.27
C ILE A 26 -0.31 -0.90 -10.57
N ASP A 27 -1.39 -0.79 -11.33
CA ASP A 27 -2.00 0.50 -11.64
C ASP A 27 -2.72 1.12 -10.43
N ASP A 28 -3.12 2.38 -10.60
CA ASP A 28 -3.79 3.17 -9.57
C ASP A 28 -5.12 2.58 -9.10
N THR A 29 -5.86 1.90 -10.00
CA THR A 29 -7.17 1.31 -9.71
C THR A 29 -7.02 0.09 -8.83
N LEU A 30 -6.14 -0.84 -9.21
CA LEU A 30 -5.87 -2.04 -8.41
C LEU A 30 -5.23 -1.67 -7.07
N HIS A 31 -4.32 -0.68 -7.05
CA HIS A 31 -3.80 -0.19 -5.78
C HIS A 31 -4.90 0.38 -4.88
N TYR A 32 -5.83 1.18 -5.40
CA TYR A 32 -6.93 1.73 -4.61
C TYR A 32 -7.78 0.64 -3.95
N GLU A 33 -8.14 -0.40 -4.69
CA GLU A 33 -8.86 -1.56 -4.15
C GLU A 33 -8.06 -2.23 -3.02
N MET A 34 -6.76 -2.44 -3.23
CA MET A 34 -5.90 -3.09 -2.24
C MET A 34 -5.69 -2.25 -0.97
N SER A 35 -5.52 -0.93 -1.08
CA SER A 35 -5.17 -0.07 0.06
C SER A 35 -6.37 0.59 0.72
N ALA A 36 -7.26 1.20 -0.04
CA ALA A 36 -8.38 1.98 0.49
C ALA A 36 -9.58 1.08 0.84
N VAL A 37 -9.97 0.21 -0.10
CA VAL A 37 -11.17 -0.64 0.06
C VAL A 37 -10.87 -1.82 0.97
N HIS A 38 -9.86 -2.62 0.60
CA HIS A 38 -9.57 -3.87 1.29
C HIS A 38 -8.57 -3.73 2.42
N LYS A 39 -7.83 -2.61 2.53
CA LYS A 39 -6.77 -2.40 3.54
C LYS A 39 -5.77 -3.58 3.61
N ALA A 40 -5.55 -4.25 2.48
CA ALA A 40 -4.62 -5.36 2.33
C ALA A 40 -3.18 -4.85 2.15
N LEU A 41 -3.03 -3.68 1.54
CA LEU A 41 -1.80 -2.89 1.57
C LEU A 41 -1.98 -1.70 2.52
N VAL A 42 -0.99 -1.49 3.36
CA VAL A 42 -0.96 -0.38 4.31
C VAL A 42 0.34 0.40 4.14
N THR A 43 0.31 1.64 4.60
CA THR A 43 1.51 2.46 4.66
C THR A 43 1.49 3.36 5.90
N GLU A 44 2.59 4.07 6.10
CA GLU A 44 2.80 5.06 7.14
C GLU A 44 2.09 6.39 6.81
N GLU A 45 2.13 7.34 7.74
CA GLU A 45 1.59 8.69 7.50
C GLU A 45 2.25 9.38 6.31
N HIS A 46 1.51 10.30 5.69
CA HIS A 46 1.96 10.96 4.45
C HIS A 46 3.37 11.57 4.57
N GLU A 47 3.67 12.20 5.72
CA GLU A 47 4.96 12.83 5.99
C GLU A 47 6.15 11.87 5.89
N GLN A 48 5.98 10.62 6.31
CA GLN A 48 7.02 9.60 6.21
C GLN A 48 6.97 8.88 4.86
N HIS A 49 5.75 8.66 4.34
CA HIS A 49 5.55 8.00 3.06
C HIS A 49 6.23 8.75 1.92
N GLN A 50 6.20 10.09 1.91
CA GLN A 50 6.90 10.87 0.89
C GLN A 50 8.43 10.71 0.92
N HIS A 51 9.00 10.17 2.00
CA HIS A 51 10.42 9.86 2.10
C HIS A 51 10.75 8.44 1.66
N ARG A 52 9.93 7.45 2.05
CA ARG A 52 10.22 6.03 1.74
C ARG A 52 9.50 5.52 0.50
N GLY A 53 8.25 5.93 0.29
CA GLY A 53 7.39 5.46 -0.78
C GLY A 53 7.07 3.97 -0.66
N GLU A 54 7.11 3.41 0.55
CA GLU A 54 6.93 1.97 0.78
C GLU A 54 5.48 1.63 1.13
N TRP A 55 5.05 0.46 0.68
CA TRP A 55 3.79 -0.17 1.03
C TRP A 55 4.08 -1.56 1.58
N TRP A 56 3.25 -2.02 2.51
CA TRP A 56 3.42 -3.32 3.16
C TRP A 56 2.12 -4.08 3.18
N TRP A 57 2.20 -5.40 3.11
CA TRP A 57 1.05 -6.28 3.32
C TRP A 57 0.59 -6.17 4.77
N ALA A 58 -0.72 -6.01 4.96
CA ALA A 58 -1.31 -6.02 6.30
C ALA A 58 -0.93 -7.32 7.04
N GLY A 59 -0.40 -7.19 8.26
CA GLY A 59 0.12 -8.30 9.04
C GLY A 59 1.59 -8.67 8.80
N ASN A 60 2.26 -8.05 7.82
CA ASN A 60 3.69 -8.22 7.57
C ASN A 60 4.39 -6.86 7.40
N VAL A 61 4.21 -5.99 8.40
CA VAL A 61 4.82 -4.66 8.46
C VAL A 61 6.13 -4.74 9.27
N PRO A 62 7.25 -4.19 8.79
CA PRO A 62 8.52 -4.20 9.51
C PRO A 62 8.42 -3.57 10.91
N THR A 63 9.18 -4.11 11.87
CA THR A 63 9.25 -3.55 13.22
C THR A 63 9.72 -2.09 13.19
N GLY A 64 9.04 -1.23 13.95
CA GLY A 64 9.37 0.20 14.06
C GLY A 64 8.66 1.09 13.04
N ILE A 65 7.91 0.53 12.09
CA ILE A 65 7.03 1.30 11.20
C ILE A 65 5.70 1.57 11.90
N ILE A 66 5.30 2.84 11.93
CA ILE A 66 4.01 3.26 12.46
C ILE A 66 3.02 3.37 11.29
N ILE A 67 2.06 2.46 11.25
CA ILE A 67 1.00 2.43 10.24
C ILE A 67 0.08 3.64 10.42
N ALA A 68 -0.31 4.30 9.34
CA ALA A 68 -1.23 5.43 9.41
C ALA A 68 -2.57 5.01 10.06
N PRO A 69 -3.16 5.79 10.99
CA PRO A 69 -4.39 5.44 11.69
C PRO A 69 -5.58 5.17 10.77
N TYR A 70 -5.58 5.69 9.54
CA TYR A 70 -6.58 5.37 8.52
C TYR A 70 -6.74 3.84 8.29
N TYR A 71 -5.62 3.12 8.25
CA TYR A 71 -5.60 1.67 8.00
C TYR A 71 -5.94 0.83 9.24
N LEU A 72 -5.91 1.42 10.44
CA LEU A 72 -6.25 0.73 11.69
C LEU A 72 -7.75 0.70 11.97
N LYS A 73 -8.53 1.55 11.29
CA LYS A 73 -9.99 1.54 11.39
C LYS A 73 -10.55 0.26 10.77
N PRO A 74 -11.65 -0.31 11.30
CA PRO A 74 -12.38 -1.39 10.64
C PRO A 74 -12.67 -1.05 9.17
N LYS A 75 -12.78 -2.08 8.33
CA LYS A 75 -13.32 -1.89 6.98
C LYS A 75 -14.77 -1.44 7.13
N GLU A 76 -15.17 -0.39 6.42
CA GLU A 76 -16.58 -0.04 6.36
C GLU A 76 -17.31 -1.19 5.68
N ASN A 77 -18.17 -1.86 6.42
CA ASN A 77 -19.00 -2.93 5.91
C ASN A 77 -20.13 -2.30 5.10
N ASN A 78 -19.98 -2.21 3.77
CA ASN A 78 -21.08 -1.83 2.87
C ASN A 78 -22.09 -2.98 2.71
N TYR A 79 -22.56 -3.57 3.81
CA TYR A 79 -23.77 -4.39 3.80
C TYR A 79 -24.96 -3.46 4.02
N GLU A 80 -25.29 -2.67 3.00
CA GLU A 80 -26.64 -2.15 2.87
C GLU A 80 -27.52 -3.25 2.31
N ASN A 81 -28.62 -3.48 3.01
CA ASN A 81 -29.69 -4.43 2.71
C ASN A 81 -29.99 -4.52 1.20
N SER A 82 -29.75 -5.70 0.62
CA SER A 82 -30.40 -6.14 -0.62
C SER A 82 -31.18 -7.42 -0.36
#